data_AF-A0A7W0SQ85-F1
#
_entry.id   AF-A0A7W0SQ85-F1
#
_cell.length_a   1.000
_cell.length_b   1.000
_cell.length_c   1.000
_cell.angle_alpha   90.00
_cell.angle_beta   90.00
_cell.angle_gamma   90.00
#
_symmetry.space_group_name_H-M   'P 1'
#
loop_
_entity.id
_entity.type
_entity.pdbx_description
1 polymer ?
#
loop_
_entity_poly.entity_id
_entity_poly.type
_entity_poly.pdbx_seq_one_letter_code
_entity_poly.pdbx_strand_id
1 'polypeptide(L)'
;MNTRKTTITPGTAIALLALFFALGGSAFAVGERVQSASVAQQRCSNGAVRGIAYVTGSPTTGIANVGDTFTSAGGLFGRKFNCNGKAIQVRRTSIGVFEIRFVGNPASSGVASGVGNAYAVVDPLPGGIFRVSVHPAGRDDPADQPFVIVLV
;
A
#
# COMPACT_ATOMS: atom_id res chain seq x y z
N MET A 1 -59.57 24.26 -3.86
CA MET A 1 -58.14 24.05 -3.51
C MET A 1 -57.79 25.02 -2.39
N ASN A 2 -57.61 24.51 -1.17
CA ASN A 2 -57.40 25.35 0.02
C ASN A 2 -55.89 25.54 0.23
N THR A 3 -55.34 26.68 -0.19
CA THR A 3 -53.94 27.06 0.00
C THR A 3 -53.73 27.49 1.46
N ARG A 4 -53.19 26.60 2.30
CA ARG A 4 -52.72 26.96 3.63
C ARG A 4 -51.52 27.91 3.49
N LYS A 5 -51.73 29.18 3.85
CA LYS A 5 -50.63 30.15 4.03
C LYS A 5 -49.94 29.86 5.37
N THR A 6 -48.76 29.26 5.33
CA THR A 6 -47.91 29.09 6.51
C THR A 6 -47.40 30.45 6.96
N THR A 7 -47.92 30.97 8.06
CA THR A 7 -47.45 32.21 8.68
C THR A 7 -46.23 31.88 9.53
N ILE A 8 -45.04 32.28 9.08
CA ILE A 8 -43.80 32.14 9.87
C ILE A 8 -43.86 33.18 10.98
N THR A 9 -43.96 32.73 12.23
CA THR A 9 -43.89 33.63 13.38
C THR A 9 -42.44 33.82 13.80
N PRO A 10 -42.09 34.93 14.48
CA PRO A 10 -40.73 35.17 14.96
C PRO A 10 -40.18 34.00 15.80
N GLY A 11 -41.06 33.32 16.57
CA GLY A 11 -40.69 32.14 17.34
C GLY A 11 -40.27 30.94 16.47
N THR A 12 -40.90 30.75 15.31
CA THR A 12 -40.52 29.68 14.37
C THR A 12 -39.15 29.95 13.75
N ALA A 13 -38.81 31.21 13.47
CA ALA A 13 -37.51 31.59 12.94
C ALA A 13 -36.37 31.34 13.95
N ILE A 14 -36.60 31.66 15.22
CA ILE A 14 -35.62 31.41 16.30
C ILE A 14 -35.44 29.91 16.53
N ALA A 15 -36.52 29.13 16.51
CA ALA A 15 -36.45 27.68 16.65
C ALA A 15 -35.66 27.02 15.51
N LEU A 16 -35.81 27.50 14.28
CA LEU A 16 -35.04 27.00 13.13
C LEU A 16 -33.56 27.35 13.24
N LEU A 17 -33.21 28.56 13.68
CA LEU A 17 -31.82 28.93 13.94
C LEU A 17 -31.21 28.07 15.05
N ALA A 18 -31.90 27.91 16.17
CA ALA A 18 -31.43 27.06 17.28
C ALA A 18 -31.25 25.60 16.83
N LEU A 19 -32.16 25.08 16.02
CA LEU A 19 -32.06 23.75 15.43
C LEU A 19 -30.86 23.64 14.47
N PHE A 20 -30.58 24.68 13.68
CA PHE A 20 -29.42 24.73 12.79
C PHE A 20 -28.09 24.78 13.55
N PHE A 21 -28.02 25.49 14.69
CA PHE A 21 -26.83 25.50 15.55
C PHE A 21 -26.66 24.19 16.33
N ALA A 22 -27.76 23.60 16.82
CA ALA A 22 -27.74 22.31 17.52
C ALA A 22 -27.38 21.14 16.58
N LEU A 23 -27.85 21.15 15.32
CA LEU A 23 -27.50 20.14 14.31
C LEU A 23 -26.14 20.44 13.65
N GLY A 24 -25.81 21.72 13.42
CA GLY A 24 -24.60 22.16 12.74
C GLY A 24 -23.34 22.07 13.60
N GLY A 25 -23.45 22.18 14.93
CA GLY A 25 -22.31 21.99 15.86
C GLY A 25 -21.76 20.56 15.86
N SER A 26 -22.60 19.57 15.54
CA SER A 26 -22.22 18.15 15.43
C SER A 26 -21.34 17.84 14.23
N ALA A 27 -21.31 18.71 13.20
CA ALA A 27 -20.51 18.50 12.00
C ALA A 27 -19.05 18.95 12.18
N PHE A 28 -18.76 19.86 13.13
CA PHE A 28 -17.42 20.39 13.33
C PHE A 28 -16.61 19.65 14.40
N ALA A 29 -17.25 18.99 15.38
CA ALA A 29 -16.58 18.10 16.33
C ALA A 29 -16.20 16.72 15.73
N VAL A 30 -16.61 16.46 14.49
CA VAL A 30 -16.15 15.34 13.64
C VAL A 30 -15.07 15.82 12.64
N GLY A 31 -14.58 17.05 12.78
CA GLY A 31 -13.53 17.63 11.92
C GLY A 31 -12.11 17.09 12.17
N GLU A 32 -11.83 16.51 13.34
CA GLU A 32 -10.52 15.94 13.64
C GLU A 32 -10.38 14.44 13.29
N ARG A 33 -11.48 13.76 12.91
CA ARG A 33 -11.45 12.32 12.57
C ARG A 33 -12.10 11.95 11.23
N VAL A 34 -12.37 12.94 10.38
CA VAL A 34 -12.61 12.70 8.95
C VAL A 34 -11.55 13.44 8.15
N GLN A 35 -10.28 13.11 8.43
CA GLN A 35 -9.29 13.06 7.37
C GLN A 35 -9.76 11.94 6.44
N SER A 36 -10.58 12.34 5.47
CA SER A 36 -10.76 11.68 4.17
C SER A 36 -10.49 10.17 4.18
N ALA A 37 -11.55 9.38 3.98
CA ALA A 37 -11.44 7.97 3.57
C ALA A 37 -10.61 7.73 2.27
N SER A 38 -9.92 8.76 1.75
CA SER A 38 -8.99 8.72 0.63
C SER A 38 -7.49 8.86 0.99
N VAL A 39 -7.06 9.08 2.24
CA VAL A 39 -5.61 9.08 2.58
C VAL A 39 -5.31 8.52 3.97
N ALA A 40 -5.61 7.24 4.22
CA ALA A 40 -5.12 6.53 5.42
C ALA A 40 -3.58 6.40 5.48
N GLN A 41 -2.86 6.82 4.45
CA GLN A 41 -1.40 6.76 4.38
C GLN A 41 -0.85 7.99 3.64
N GLN A 42 -0.06 8.83 4.32
CA GLN A 42 0.71 9.88 3.64
C GLN A 42 1.71 9.23 2.68
N ARG A 43 1.53 9.47 1.37
CA ARG A 43 2.41 8.88 0.35
C ARG A 43 3.85 9.38 0.53
N CYS A 44 4.80 8.45 0.51
CA CYS A 44 6.23 8.72 0.53
C CYS A 44 6.73 9.59 1.69
N SER A 45 5.98 9.66 2.79
CA SER A 45 6.37 10.43 3.98
C SER A 45 7.13 9.54 4.97
N ASN A 46 7.92 10.15 5.85
CA ASN A 46 8.60 9.42 6.93
C ASN A 46 7.57 8.72 7.82
N GLY A 47 7.82 7.45 8.15
CA GLY A 47 6.91 6.61 8.95
C GLY A 47 5.78 5.95 8.14
N ALA A 48 5.62 6.27 6.86
CA ALA A 48 4.65 5.60 5.99
C ALA A 48 5.28 4.43 5.22
N VAL A 49 4.47 3.44 4.87
CA VAL A 49 4.90 2.40 3.92
C VAL A 49 5.19 3.08 2.56
N ARG A 50 6.41 2.94 2.09
CA ARG A 50 6.85 3.54 0.82
C ARG A 50 6.63 2.62 -0.37
N GLY A 51 6.61 1.31 -0.14
CA GLY A 51 6.47 0.33 -1.21
C GLY A 51 6.07 -1.03 -0.69
N ILE A 52 5.33 -1.78 -1.51
CA ILE A 52 4.97 -3.18 -1.26
C ILE A 52 5.10 -3.93 -2.57
N ALA A 53 5.76 -5.08 -2.56
CA ALA A 53 5.74 -6.03 -3.66
C ALA A 53 5.55 -7.44 -3.11
N TYR A 54 4.42 -8.07 -3.44
CA TYR A 54 4.21 -9.50 -3.25
C TYR A 54 4.54 -10.20 -4.56
N VAL A 55 5.72 -10.83 -4.60
CA VAL A 55 6.26 -11.50 -5.79
C VAL A 55 5.88 -12.97 -5.71
N THR A 56 5.09 -13.41 -6.68
CA THR A 56 4.58 -14.79 -6.77
C THR A 56 5.14 -15.54 -7.97
N GLY A 57 5.71 -14.81 -8.94
CA GLY A 57 5.94 -15.36 -10.28
C GLY A 57 4.65 -15.50 -11.07
N SER A 58 4.78 -16.03 -12.28
CA SER A 58 3.65 -16.29 -13.17
C SER A 58 2.68 -17.29 -12.54
N PRO A 59 1.36 -17.13 -12.65
CA PRO A 59 0.39 -18.10 -12.13
C PRO A 59 0.52 -19.49 -12.78
N THR A 60 1.05 -19.56 -14.01
CA THR A 60 1.16 -20.81 -14.78
C THR A 60 2.52 -21.48 -14.62
N THR A 61 3.59 -20.71 -14.45
CA THR A 61 4.96 -21.24 -14.43
C THR A 61 5.67 -21.03 -13.10
N GLY A 62 5.08 -20.28 -12.16
CA GLY A 62 5.64 -20.03 -10.84
C GLY A 62 6.81 -19.05 -10.82
N ILE A 63 7.40 -18.87 -9.64
CA ILE A 63 8.45 -17.87 -9.38
C ILE A 63 9.83 -18.23 -9.91
N ALA A 64 10.12 -19.53 -10.08
CA ALA A 64 11.37 -19.99 -10.69
C ALA A 64 11.56 -19.49 -12.14
N ASN A 65 10.47 -19.07 -12.80
CA ASN A 65 10.46 -18.58 -14.18
C ASN A 65 10.55 -17.04 -14.30
N VAL A 66 10.80 -16.32 -13.20
CA VAL A 66 11.17 -14.90 -13.29
C VAL A 66 12.53 -14.80 -13.98
N GLY A 67 12.60 -14.01 -15.05
CA GLY A 67 13.83 -13.81 -15.82
C GLY A 67 14.90 -12.99 -15.09
N ASP A 68 16.09 -12.94 -15.69
CA ASP A 68 17.27 -12.21 -15.19
C ASP A 68 17.28 -10.71 -15.53
N THR A 69 16.34 -10.29 -16.37
CA THR A 69 16.17 -8.90 -16.78
C THR A 69 15.01 -8.27 -16.01
N PHE A 70 15.23 -7.03 -15.53
CA PHE A 70 14.19 -6.29 -14.80
C PHE A 70 12.92 -6.14 -15.63
N THR A 71 11.80 -6.61 -15.09
CA THR A 71 10.48 -6.52 -15.71
C THR A 71 9.43 -6.06 -14.72
N SER A 72 8.44 -5.31 -15.21
CA SER A 72 7.27 -4.87 -14.43
C SER A 72 5.98 -5.64 -14.78
N ALA A 73 6.13 -6.82 -15.42
CA ALA A 73 5.03 -7.66 -15.84
C ALA A 73 4.06 -7.94 -14.68
N GLY A 74 2.78 -7.58 -14.86
CA GLY A 74 1.78 -7.63 -13.79
C GLY A 74 1.57 -9.03 -13.22
N GLY A 75 1.63 -10.06 -14.06
CA GLY A 75 1.44 -11.46 -13.65
C GLY A 75 2.51 -12.01 -12.71
N LEU A 76 3.62 -11.31 -12.48
CA LEU A 76 4.64 -11.73 -11.52
C LEU A 76 4.33 -11.29 -10.09
N PHE A 77 3.32 -10.45 -9.90
CA PHE A 77 2.98 -9.84 -8.63
C PHE A 77 1.54 -10.17 -8.22
N GLY A 78 1.36 -10.73 -7.02
CA GLY A 78 0.04 -10.84 -6.40
C GLY A 78 -0.48 -9.49 -5.88
N ARG A 79 0.44 -8.61 -5.45
CA ARG A 79 0.14 -7.24 -5.02
C ARG A 79 1.34 -6.34 -5.24
N LYS A 80 1.10 -5.10 -5.67
CA LYS A 80 2.16 -4.11 -5.83
C LYS A 80 1.68 -2.71 -5.48
N PHE A 81 2.52 -1.95 -4.80
CA PHE A 81 2.28 -0.56 -4.43
C PHE A 81 3.61 0.17 -4.36
N ASN A 82 3.70 1.33 -5.02
CA ASN A 82 4.83 2.24 -4.90
C ASN A 82 4.25 3.61 -4.56
N CYS A 83 4.72 4.25 -3.50
CA CYS A 83 4.08 5.46 -2.97
C CYS A 83 4.06 6.62 -3.97
N ASN A 84 5.01 6.64 -4.91
CA ASN A 84 5.10 7.65 -5.98
C ASN A 84 4.32 7.25 -7.26
N GLY A 85 3.62 6.11 -7.26
CA GLY A 85 2.85 5.59 -8.39
C GLY A 85 3.68 4.98 -9.53
N LYS A 86 5.02 4.96 -9.43
CA LYS A 86 5.90 4.43 -10.48
C LYS A 86 5.99 2.91 -10.44
N ALA A 87 6.53 2.34 -11.51
CA ALA A 87 6.68 0.90 -11.67
C ALA A 87 7.51 0.26 -10.55
N ILE A 88 7.17 -0.99 -10.27
CA ILE A 88 7.99 -1.92 -9.51
C ILE A 88 8.49 -2.95 -10.52
N GLN A 89 9.78 -3.20 -10.49
CA GLN A 89 10.43 -4.17 -11.36
C GLN A 89 11.03 -5.28 -10.53
N VAL A 90 10.98 -6.51 -11.05
CA VAL A 90 11.62 -7.67 -10.45
C VAL A 90 12.51 -8.35 -11.48
N ARG A 91 13.61 -8.93 -11.01
CA ARG A 91 14.41 -9.91 -11.73
C ARG A 91 14.89 -10.98 -10.77
N ARG A 92 15.31 -12.12 -11.30
CA ARG A 92 15.98 -13.20 -10.57
C ARG A 92 17.47 -13.17 -10.89
N THR A 93 18.34 -13.21 -9.88
CA THR A 93 19.80 -13.20 -10.10
C THR A 93 20.41 -14.59 -9.93
N SER A 94 19.82 -15.43 -9.08
CA SER A 94 20.16 -16.83 -8.89
C SER A 94 18.96 -17.56 -8.28
N ILE A 95 19.05 -18.88 -8.08
CA ILE A 95 18.03 -19.63 -7.34
C ILE A 95 17.80 -18.96 -5.98
N GLY A 96 16.54 -18.68 -5.66
CA GLY A 96 16.12 -18.08 -4.40
C GLY A 96 16.55 -16.64 -4.18
N VAL A 97 17.22 -15.99 -5.14
CA VAL A 97 17.69 -14.60 -5.00
C VAL A 97 17.09 -13.72 -6.10
N PHE A 98 16.37 -12.71 -5.65
CA PHE A 98 15.64 -11.77 -6.50
C PHE A 98 16.10 -10.36 -6.22
N GLU A 99 16.06 -9.51 -7.24
CA GLU A 99 16.24 -8.08 -7.06
C GLU A 99 14.97 -7.35 -7.46
N ILE A 100 14.54 -6.45 -6.58
CA ILE A 100 13.29 -5.71 -6.71
C ILE A 100 13.66 -4.23 -6.75
N ARG A 101 13.28 -3.55 -7.84
CA ARG A 101 13.52 -2.13 -8.01
C ARG A 101 12.21 -1.36 -7.89
N PHE A 102 12.14 -0.46 -6.92
CA PHE A 102 11.03 0.48 -6.79
C PHE A 102 11.43 1.79 -7.44
N VAL A 103 10.99 2.03 -8.68
CA VAL A 103 11.49 3.14 -9.49
C VAL A 103 11.21 4.48 -8.81
N GLY A 104 12.28 5.26 -8.57
CA GLY A 104 12.21 6.58 -7.95
C GLY A 104 11.68 6.59 -6.52
N ASN A 105 11.68 5.44 -5.83
CA ASN A 105 11.25 5.35 -4.43
C ASN A 105 12.39 5.79 -3.51
N PRO A 106 12.14 6.69 -2.54
CA PRO A 106 13.18 7.21 -1.64
C PRO A 106 13.44 6.32 -0.41
N ALA A 107 12.84 5.13 -0.31
CA ALA A 107 13.11 4.21 0.78
C ALA A 107 14.58 3.76 0.77
N SER A 108 15.20 3.76 1.95
CA SER A 108 16.55 3.23 2.16
C SER A 108 16.53 1.83 2.77
N SER A 109 15.38 1.39 3.29
CA SER A 109 15.24 0.15 4.06
C SER A 109 13.99 -0.61 3.63
N GLY A 110 14.03 -1.93 3.83
CA GLY A 110 12.91 -2.80 3.58
C GLY A 110 12.95 -4.04 4.45
N VAL A 111 11.78 -4.62 4.68
CA VAL A 111 11.60 -5.89 5.39
C VAL A 111 10.92 -6.85 4.42
N ALA A 112 11.40 -8.09 4.36
CA ALA A 112 10.75 -9.14 3.57
C ALA A 112 10.38 -10.34 4.42
N SER A 113 9.40 -11.09 3.92
CA SER A 113 9.00 -12.40 4.44
C SER A 113 8.82 -13.34 3.27
N GLY A 114 9.31 -14.58 3.44
CA GLY A 114 8.88 -15.68 2.58
C GLY A 114 7.40 -16.00 2.83
N VAL A 115 6.76 -16.64 1.86
CA VAL A 115 5.39 -17.15 1.99
C VAL A 115 5.42 -18.64 2.29
N GLY A 116 4.55 -19.08 3.21
CA GLY A 116 4.51 -20.47 3.65
C GLY A 116 5.67 -20.79 4.60
N ASN A 117 6.29 -21.95 4.41
CA ASN A 117 7.42 -22.41 5.25
C ASN A 117 8.75 -21.86 4.71
N ALA A 118 8.88 -20.54 4.64
CA ALA A 118 10.10 -19.86 4.20
C ALA A 118 10.30 -18.53 4.91
N TYR A 119 11.57 -18.13 5.01
CA TYR A 119 11.98 -16.80 5.46
C TYR A 119 12.70 -16.06 4.34
N ALA A 120 12.77 -14.74 4.44
CA ALA A 120 13.44 -13.90 3.46
C ALA A 120 14.40 -12.92 4.15
N VAL A 121 15.55 -12.71 3.52
CA VAL A 121 16.57 -11.74 3.92
C VAL A 121 16.57 -10.60 2.89
N VAL A 122 16.72 -9.36 3.35
CA VAL A 122 16.73 -8.17 2.48
C VAL A 122 18.03 -7.42 2.62
N ASP A 123 18.70 -7.18 1.50
CA ASP A 123 19.86 -6.31 1.39
C ASP A 123 19.53 -5.11 0.49
N PRO A 124 19.44 -3.88 1.02
CA PRO A 124 19.33 -2.68 0.21
C PRO A 124 20.57 -2.48 -0.66
N LEU A 125 20.36 -2.16 -1.94
CA LEU A 125 21.39 -1.88 -2.93
C LEU A 125 21.23 -0.45 -3.47
N PRO A 126 22.28 0.13 -4.09
CA PRO A 126 22.18 1.42 -4.76
C PRO A 126 21.07 1.48 -5.81
N GLY A 127 20.48 2.66 -6.00
CA GLY A 127 19.49 2.91 -7.05
C GLY A 127 18.07 2.41 -6.74
N GLY A 128 17.71 2.27 -5.45
CA GLY A 128 16.37 1.84 -5.03
C GLY A 128 16.08 0.37 -5.34
N ILE A 129 17.13 -0.44 -5.36
CA ILE A 129 17.08 -1.88 -5.58
C ILE A 129 17.20 -2.56 -4.21
N PHE A 130 16.43 -3.60 -3.98
CA PHE A 130 16.51 -4.45 -2.81
C PHE A 130 16.75 -5.87 -3.29
N ARG A 131 17.83 -6.49 -2.82
CA ARG A 131 18.07 -7.91 -3.03
C ARG A 131 17.32 -8.68 -1.95
N VAL A 132 16.57 -9.68 -2.36
CA VAL A 132 15.80 -10.56 -1.49
C VAL A 132 16.27 -11.98 -1.71
N SER A 133 16.77 -12.62 -0.65
CA SER A 133 17.18 -14.02 -0.64
C SER A 133 16.17 -14.82 0.18
N VAL A 134 15.55 -15.83 -0.43
CA VAL A 134 14.46 -16.61 0.17
C VAL A 134 14.95 -18.02 0.46
N HIS A 135 14.68 -18.50 1.67
CA HIS A 135 15.16 -19.77 2.18
C HIS A 135 14.01 -20.59 2.76
N PRO A 136 13.92 -21.90 2.49
CA PRO A 136 12.97 -22.78 3.15
C PRO A 136 13.23 -22.80 4.67
N ALA A 137 12.17 -22.94 5.47
CA ALA A 137 12.30 -23.08 6.91
C ALA A 137 13.14 -24.32 7.28
N GLY A 138 14.08 -24.15 8.22
CA GLY A 138 15.00 -25.22 8.65
C GLY A 138 16.14 -25.51 7.66
N ARG A 139 16.33 -24.64 6.65
CA ARG A 139 17.37 -24.76 5.64
C ARG A 139 18.01 -23.41 5.33
N ASP A 140 19.28 -23.44 4.99
CA ASP A 140 20.07 -22.26 4.62
C ASP A 140 20.36 -22.20 3.11
N ASP A 141 19.94 -23.21 2.33
CA ASP A 141 20.00 -23.15 0.87
C ASP A 141 18.88 -22.25 0.31
N PRO A 142 19.20 -21.25 -0.53
CA PRO A 142 18.19 -20.43 -1.18
C PRO A 142 17.29 -21.27 -2.09
N ALA A 143 16.00 -20.96 -2.11
CA ALA A 143 15.03 -21.62 -2.98
C ALA A 143 14.05 -20.61 -3.58
N ASP A 144 13.63 -20.86 -4.82
CA ASP A 144 12.63 -20.05 -5.50
C ASP A 144 11.25 -20.23 -4.84
N GLN A 145 10.89 -19.30 -3.95
CA GLN A 145 9.58 -19.29 -3.28
C GLN A 145 8.98 -17.88 -3.26
N PRO A 146 7.63 -17.76 -3.32
CA PRO A 146 6.97 -16.47 -3.20
C PRO A 146 7.36 -15.73 -1.92
N PHE A 147 7.43 -14.40 -2.02
CA PHE A 147 7.80 -13.55 -0.90
C PHE A 147 7.13 -12.19 -1.02
N VAL A 148 7.00 -11.51 0.11
CA VAL A 148 6.57 -10.11 0.17
C VAL A 148 7.73 -9.26 0.68
N ILE A 149 7.94 -8.10 0.05
CA ILE A 149 8.81 -7.04 0.57
C ILE A 149 7.99 -5.77 0.81
N VAL A 150 8.26 -5.11 1.92
CA VAL A 150 7.68 -3.82 2.32
C VAL A 150 8.81 -2.83 2.56
N LEU A 151 8.72 -1.65 1.96
CA LEU A 151 9.68 -0.57 2.11
C LEU A 151 9.17 0.49 3.09
N VAL A 152 10.07 1.06 3.88
CA VAL A 152 9.81 2.06 4.91
C VAL A 152 10.67 3.32 4.75
#